data_AF-A0A2E5JM08-F1
#
_entry.id   AF-A0A2E5JM08-F1
#
_cell.length_a   1.000
_cell.length_b   1.000
_cell.length_c   1.000
_cell.angle_alpha   90.00
_cell.angle_beta   90.00
_cell.angle_gamma   90.00
#
_symmetry.space_group_name_H-M   'P 1'
#
loop_
_entity.id
_entity.type
_entity.pdbx_description
1 polymer ?
#
loop_
_entity_poly.entity_id
_entity_poly.type
_entity_poly.pdbx_seq_one_letter_code
_entity_poly.pdbx_strand_id
1 'polypeptide(L)'
;MLSQTVNSKHEKFLDYSIYFALGAYALGLVTSITLLAVAHICMLIPCIYFATKTDWKKLPKSSWALLGFVLAIILSVLTNLETMKHGWKPILKTKYFLYGFFSIAPIYYFLKNKNTEQRQARLIAMMLAASLVALIGGTIGKNTGFNPILMKNVNMDRNAGLMGMVLNYAHNLAYFMTIFAAILIGTWRDISKRNKIIYLSILALNIFALYTTYTRGAILAFIAGVLGYFLKDLKKFLVAMLVLLVIGVTGYFTSYKNFQREGSNIERLSMWKAAVSAYQEKPVFGWGYLNFEHHSLDIKKRYGYAKLEFGGHAHNSILEVMAATGTVGLISFLLWVGLWTLELFRREDIWSRVELAALCAFFVGGLTQSTIGLGINLFFIMVVYAISAANTLKQSEASHA
;
A
#
# COMPACT_ATOMS: atom_id res chain seq x y z
N MET A 1 12.14 -20.18 12.72
CA MET A 1 11.35 -19.96 11.49
C MET A 1 11.74 -20.94 10.38
N LEU A 2 13.02 -21.05 10.00
CA LEU A 2 13.46 -22.03 9.00
C LEU A 2 13.79 -23.37 9.66
N SER A 3 13.26 -24.48 9.13
CA SER A 3 13.43 -25.84 9.66
C SER A 3 14.69 -26.54 9.15
N GLN A 4 15.30 -26.02 8.08
CA GLN A 4 16.49 -26.57 7.45
C GLN A 4 17.46 -25.44 7.07
N THR A 5 18.76 -25.73 7.10
CA THR A 5 19.79 -24.81 6.63
C THR A 5 19.69 -24.61 5.12
N VAL A 6 20.01 -23.40 4.65
CA VAL A 6 20.05 -23.10 3.21
C VAL A 6 21.25 -23.83 2.61
N ASN A 7 21.01 -24.58 1.53
CA ASN A 7 22.08 -25.28 0.82
C ASN A 7 23.05 -24.26 0.20
N SER A 8 24.33 -24.38 0.53
CA SER A 8 25.41 -23.48 0.09
C SER A 8 25.46 -23.29 -1.43
N LYS A 9 25.08 -24.30 -2.21
CA LYS A 9 25.00 -24.23 -3.68
C LYS A 9 24.02 -23.16 -4.19
N HIS A 10 22.92 -22.94 -3.47
CA HIS A 10 21.86 -22.02 -3.88
C HIS A 10 21.88 -20.69 -3.12
N GLU A 11 22.66 -20.59 -2.05
CA GLU A 11 22.66 -19.46 -1.13
C GLU A 11 22.94 -18.11 -1.83
N LYS A 12 23.98 -18.08 -2.68
CA LYS A 12 24.35 -16.88 -3.43
C LYS A 12 23.24 -16.43 -4.37
N PHE A 13 22.67 -17.36 -5.13
CA PHE A 13 21.56 -17.06 -6.05
C PHE A 13 20.35 -16.50 -5.29
N LEU A 14 19.94 -17.16 -4.20
CA LEU A 14 18.80 -16.73 -3.39
C LEU A 14 19.00 -15.33 -2.80
N ASP A 15 20.18 -15.04 -2.25
CA ASP A 15 20.52 -13.73 -1.72
C ASP A 15 20.38 -12.62 -2.78
N TYR A 16 21.05 -12.76 -3.92
CA TYR A 16 20.99 -11.76 -4.99
C TYR A 16 19.59 -11.63 -5.59
N SER A 17 18.87 -12.74 -5.74
CA SER A 17 17.51 -12.77 -6.27
C SER A 17 16.54 -12.02 -5.36
N ILE A 18 16.62 -12.21 -4.04
CA ILE A 18 15.81 -11.48 -3.05
C ILE A 18 16.19 -10.00 -3.05
N TYR A 19 17.49 -9.68 -3.00
CA TYR A 19 17.95 -8.29 -2.96
C TYR A 19 17.58 -7.53 -4.24
N PHE A 20 17.69 -8.17 -5.41
CA PHE A 20 17.26 -7.59 -6.67
C PHE A 20 15.75 -7.37 -6.73
N ALA A 21 14.95 -8.30 -6.21
CA ALA A 21 13.51 -8.10 -6.08
C ALA A 21 13.17 -6.88 -5.20
N LEU A 22 13.84 -6.72 -4.06
CA LEU A 22 13.69 -5.54 -3.20
C LEU A 22 14.11 -4.24 -3.90
N GLY A 23 15.18 -4.27 -4.71
CA GLY A 23 15.60 -3.14 -5.54
C GLY A 23 14.57 -2.81 -6.64
N ALA A 24 14.00 -3.82 -7.29
CA ALA A 24 12.94 -3.65 -8.29
C ALA A 24 11.66 -3.08 -7.67
N TYR A 25 11.30 -3.48 -6.44
CA TYR A 25 10.24 -2.81 -5.67
C TYR A 25 10.61 -1.35 -5.41
N ALA A 26 11.78 -1.09 -4.82
CA ALA A 26 12.26 0.26 -4.51
C ALA A 26 12.16 1.23 -5.70
N LEU A 27 12.50 0.76 -6.90
CA LEU A 27 12.40 1.56 -8.12
C LEU A 27 10.97 1.63 -8.68
N GLY A 28 10.25 0.50 -8.72
CA GLY A 28 8.99 0.36 -9.45
C GLY A 28 7.77 1.01 -8.81
N LEU A 29 7.75 1.19 -7.49
CA LEU A 29 6.54 1.54 -6.74
C LEU A 29 5.90 2.87 -7.14
N VAL A 30 6.72 3.86 -7.50
CA VAL A 30 6.27 5.18 -7.96
C VAL A 30 6.54 5.44 -9.44
N THR A 31 7.18 4.48 -10.14
CA THR A 31 7.61 4.66 -11.54
C THR A 31 6.94 3.70 -12.53
N SER A 32 6.87 2.40 -12.24
CA SER A 32 6.58 1.39 -13.26
C SER A 32 6.00 0.08 -12.72
N ILE A 33 4.85 -0.33 -13.28
CA ILE A 33 4.25 -1.66 -13.05
C ILE A 33 5.19 -2.77 -13.52
N THR A 34 5.92 -2.56 -14.62
CA THR A 34 6.83 -3.55 -15.20
C THR A 34 7.94 -3.90 -14.21
N LEU A 35 8.52 -2.91 -13.54
CA LEU A 35 9.53 -3.15 -12.50
C LEU A 35 8.95 -3.93 -11.31
N LEU A 36 7.70 -3.66 -10.93
CA LEU A 36 7.05 -4.45 -9.88
C LEU A 36 6.77 -5.89 -10.32
N ALA A 37 6.45 -6.12 -11.59
CA ALA A 37 6.32 -7.47 -12.14
C ALA A 37 7.67 -8.21 -12.14
N VAL A 38 8.76 -7.53 -12.47
CA VAL A 38 10.13 -8.05 -12.34
C VAL A 38 10.42 -8.43 -10.89
N ALA A 39 10.04 -7.59 -9.92
CA ALA A 39 10.20 -7.90 -8.50
C ALA A 39 9.51 -9.23 -8.11
N HIS A 40 8.28 -9.47 -8.59
CA HIS A 40 7.58 -10.74 -8.38
C HIS A 40 8.28 -11.92 -9.05
N ILE A 41 8.74 -11.77 -10.30
CA ILE A 41 9.46 -12.83 -11.02
C ILE A 41 10.74 -13.21 -10.26
N CYS A 42 11.51 -12.22 -9.81
CA CYS A 42 12.72 -12.44 -9.03
C CYS A 42 12.46 -13.00 -7.63
N MET A 43 11.28 -12.74 -7.04
CA MET A 43 10.90 -13.30 -5.75
C MET A 43 10.32 -14.72 -5.87
N LEU A 44 9.88 -15.15 -7.05
CA LEU A 44 9.20 -16.44 -7.24
C LEU A 44 10.05 -17.65 -6.84
N ILE A 45 11.30 -17.71 -7.31
CA ILE A 45 12.20 -18.85 -7.00
C ILE A 45 12.54 -18.88 -5.49
N PRO A 46 12.92 -17.76 -4.85
CA PRO A 46 13.03 -17.70 -3.39
C PRO A 46 11.77 -18.17 -2.66
N CYS A 47 10.58 -17.72 -3.04
CA CYS A 47 9.33 -18.15 -2.42
C CYS A 47 9.15 -19.67 -2.49
N ILE A 48 9.34 -20.29 -3.67
CA ILE A 48 9.23 -21.74 -3.85
C ILE A 48 10.29 -22.48 -3.01
N TYR A 49 11.54 -22.01 -3.02
CA TYR A 49 12.63 -22.65 -2.30
C TYR A 49 12.44 -22.64 -0.78
N PHE A 50 11.96 -21.51 -0.24
CA PHE A 50 11.74 -21.35 1.20
C PHE A 50 10.42 -21.94 1.66
N ALA A 51 9.44 -22.14 0.76
CA ALA A 51 8.16 -22.75 1.12
C ALA A 51 8.33 -24.16 1.73
N THR A 52 9.27 -24.96 1.22
CA THR A 52 9.54 -26.31 1.75
C THR A 52 10.38 -26.33 3.02
N LYS A 53 11.00 -25.20 3.39
CA LYS A 53 11.89 -25.05 4.57
C LYS A 53 11.28 -24.20 5.67
N THR A 54 10.05 -23.75 5.50
CA THR A 54 9.37 -22.86 6.43
C THR A 54 8.57 -23.69 7.43
N ASP A 55 8.81 -23.44 8.72
CA ASP A 55 7.91 -23.89 9.77
C ASP A 55 6.70 -22.94 9.84
N TRP A 56 5.68 -23.26 9.04
CA TRP A 56 4.49 -22.42 8.88
C TRP A 56 3.75 -22.15 10.19
N LYS A 57 3.87 -23.03 11.19
CA LYS A 57 3.22 -22.86 12.50
C LYS A 57 3.77 -21.66 13.27
N LYS A 58 4.99 -21.22 12.95
CA LYS A 58 5.64 -20.07 13.60
C LYS A 58 5.25 -18.73 13.00
N LEU A 59 4.50 -18.70 11.88
CA LEU A 59 4.09 -17.45 11.27
C LEU A 59 3.23 -16.58 12.21
N PRO A 60 3.31 -15.24 12.10
CA PRO A 60 2.43 -14.34 12.85
C PRO A 60 0.95 -14.64 12.59
N LYS A 61 0.09 -14.32 13.56
CA LYS A 61 -1.36 -14.58 13.48
C LYS A 61 -2.00 -13.80 12.32
N SER A 62 -1.48 -12.61 12.02
CA SER A 62 -1.91 -11.82 10.87
C SER A 62 -1.73 -12.58 9.55
N SER A 63 -0.72 -13.46 9.43
CA SER A 63 -0.47 -14.20 8.18
C SER A 63 -1.52 -15.25 7.91
N TRP A 64 -2.02 -15.89 8.97
CA TRP A 64 -3.15 -16.80 8.88
C TRP A 64 -4.47 -16.06 8.59
N ALA A 65 -4.67 -14.88 9.17
CA ALA A 65 -5.82 -14.05 8.85
C ALA A 65 -5.79 -13.55 7.39
N LEU A 66 -4.61 -13.24 6.84
CA LEU A 66 -4.44 -12.93 5.42
C LEU A 66 -4.87 -14.12 4.54
N LEU A 67 -4.48 -15.35 4.88
CA LEU A 67 -4.95 -16.54 4.17
C LEU A 67 -6.47 -16.74 4.30
N GLY A 68 -7.04 -16.47 5.48
CA GLY A 68 -8.49 -16.44 5.68
C GLY A 68 -9.18 -15.45 4.75
N PHE A 69 -8.59 -14.26 4.58
CA PHE A 69 -9.10 -13.26 3.64
C PHE A 69 -8.97 -13.72 2.18
N VAL A 70 -7.87 -14.37 1.80
CA VAL A 70 -7.72 -14.98 0.46
C VAL A 70 -8.80 -16.03 0.21
N LEU A 71 -9.06 -16.91 1.18
CA LEU A 71 -10.14 -17.90 1.08
C LEU A 71 -11.51 -17.24 0.92
N ALA A 72 -11.79 -16.18 1.69
CA ALA A 72 -13.03 -15.42 1.56
C ALA A 72 -13.20 -14.78 0.17
N ILE A 73 -12.11 -14.28 -0.44
CA ILE A 73 -12.11 -13.79 -1.82
C ILE A 73 -12.44 -14.92 -2.81
N ILE A 74 -11.85 -16.10 -2.64
CA ILE A 74 -12.09 -17.24 -3.54
C ILE A 74 -13.56 -17.65 -3.43
N LEU A 75 -14.06 -17.82 -2.20
CA LEU A 75 -15.45 -18.17 -1.95
C LEU A 75 -16.41 -17.14 -2.53
N SER A 76 -16.14 -15.83 -2.39
CA SER A 76 -17.02 -14.81 -2.96
C SER A 76 -17.16 -14.89 -4.47
N VAL A 77 -16.10 -15.27 -5.19
CA VAL A 77 -16.16 -15.45 -6.65
C VAL A 77 -16.91 -16.73 -7.00
N LEU A 78 -16.60 -17.84 -6.32
CA LEU A 78 -17.22 -19.14 -6.60
C LEU A 78 -18.74 -19.14 -6.36
N THR A 79 -19.21 -18.46 -5.32
CA THR A 79 -20.65 -18.35 -5.01
C THR A 79 -21.40 -17.40 -5.96
N ASN A 80 -20.70 -16.66 -6.81
CA ASN A 80 -21.29 -15.64 -7.67
C ASN A 80 -21.02 -15.86 -9.17
N LEU A 81 -20.51 -17.03 -9.57
CA LEU A 81 -20.06 -17.33 -10.94
C LEU A 81 -21.05 -16.91 -12.04
N GLU A 82 -22.35 -17.09 -11.81
CA GLU A 82 -23.43 -16.73 -12.75
C GLU A 82 -23.49 -15.21 -13.04
N THR A 83 -23.11 -14.39 -12.06
CA THR A 83 -23.12 -12.93 -12.15
C THR A 83 -21.73 -12.33 -12.43
N MET A 84 -20.70 -13.17 -12.56
CA MET A 84 -19.33 -12.70 -12.79
C MET A 84 -19.11 -12.30 -14.24
N LYS A 85 -18.87 -11.02 -14.52
CA LYS A 85 -18.53 -10.55 -15.88
C LYS A 85 -17.22 -11.15 -16.42
N HIS A 86 -16.31 -11.51 -15.53
CA HIS A 86 -15.00 -12.07 -15.88
C HIS A 86 -14.84 -13.54 -15.44
N GLY A 87 -15.93 -14.21 -15.11
CA GLY A 87 -15.92 -15.61 -14.63
C GLY A 87 -14.98 -15.79 -13.43
N TRP A 88 -14.10 -16.78 -13.51
CA TRP A 88 -13.15 -17.13 -12.45
C TRP A 88 -11.86 -16.28 -12.45
N LYS A 89 -11.62 -15.43 -13.46
CA LYS A 89 -10.37 -14.63 -13.57
C LYS A 89 -10.03 -13.81 -12.33
N PRO A 90 -11.00 -13.23 -11.58
CA PRO A 90 -10.68 -12.51 -10.34
C PRO A 90 -10.03 -13.37 -9.25
N ILE A 91 -10.25 -14.69 -9.24
CA ILE A 91 -9.52 -15.61 -8.34
C ILE A 91 -8.02 -15.54 -8.61
N LEU A 92 -7.58 -15.40 -9.86
CA LEU A 92 -6.15 -15.27 -10.19
C LEU A 92 -5.50 -14.01 -9.61
N LYS A 93 -6.29 -13.01 -9.20
CA LYS A 93 -5.77 -11.79 -8.56
C LYS A 93 -5.43 -12.02 -7.08
N THR A 94 -5.91 -13.09 -6.46
CA THR A 94 -5.51 -13.50 -5.10
C THR A 94 -4.01 -13.78 -5.00
N LYS A 95 -3.36 -14.12 -6.11
CA LYS A 95 -1.91 -14.36 -6.16
C LYS A 95 -1.11 -13.21 -5.58
N TYR A 96 -1.60 -11.97 -5.64
CA TYR A 96 -0.88 -10.83 -5.08
C TYR A 96 -0.84 -10.87 -3.55
N PHE A 97 -1.92 -11.28 -2.89
CA PHE A 97 -1.92 -11.52 -1.44
C PHE A 97 -1.04 -12.72 -1.08
N LEU A 98 -1.11 -13.79 -1.88
CA LEU A 98 -0.24 -14.95 -1.72
C LEU A 98 1.23 -14.60 -1.89
N TYR A 99 1.59 -13.70 -2.82
CA TYR A 99 2.94 -13.17 -2.93
C TYR A 99 3.39 -12.49 -1.63
N GLY A 100 2.53 -11.69 -1.00
CA GLY A 100 2.80 -11.12 0.33
C GLY A 100 3.08 -12.22 1.38
N PHE A 101 2.22 -13.23 1.45
CA PHE A 101 2.36 -14.36 2.37
C PHE A 101 3.65 -15.18 2.14
N PHE A 102 3.89 -15.64 0.90
CA PHE A 102 5.04 -16.47 0.58
C PHE A 102 6.37 -15.71 0.62
N SER A 103 6.35 -14.37 0.49
CA SER A 103 7.55 -13.54 0.60
C SER A 103 8.06 -13.39 2.04
N ILE A 104 7.27 -13.76 3.06
CA ILE A 104 7.67 -13.61 4.47
C ILE A 104 8.96 -14.38 4.75
N ALA A 105 9.05 -15.65 4.35
CA ALA A 105 10.21 -16.50 4.61
C ALA A 105 11.51 -16.04 3.90
N PRO A 106 11.53 -15.75 2.58
CA PRO A 106 12.73 -15.22 1.93
C PRO A 106 13.14 -13.85 2.47
N ILE A 107 12.18 -12.96 2.77
CA ILE A 107 12.51 -11.66 3.36
C ILE A 107 13.09 -11.82 4.77
N TYR A 108 12.52 -12.70 5.60
CA TYR A 108 13.07 -13.04 6.92
C TYR A 108 14.51 -13.57 6.80
N TYR A 109 14.77 -14.48 5.85
CA TYR A 109 16.13 -14.96 5.58
C TYR A 109 17.10 -13.82 5.24
N PHE A 110 16.69 -12.91 4.34
CA PHE A 110 17.49 -11.75 3.96
C PHE A 110 17.76 -10.83 5.15
N LEU A 111 16.71 -10.47 5.91
CA LEU A 111 16.79 -9.58 7.09
C LEU A 111 17.64 -10.14 8.22
N LYS A 112 17.73 -11.47 8.35
CA LYS A 112 18.54 -12.15 9.37
C LYS A 112 20.01 -12.29 8.94
N ASN A 113 20.26 -12.68 7.69
CA ASN A 113 21.58 -13.18 7.30
C ASN A 113 22.35 -12.27 6.32
N LYS A 114 21.65 -11.42 5.56
CA LYS A 114 22.20 -10.73 4.38
C LYS A 114 21.96 -9.23 4.36
N ASN A 115 21.24 -8.70 5.35
CA ASN A 115 20.84 -7.31 5.45
C ASN A 115 21.93 -6.47 6.12
N THR A 116 22.75 -5.81 5.30
CA THR A 116 23.82 -4.88 5.76
C THR A 116 23.37 -3.43 5.61
N GLU A 117 23.95 -2.51 6.40
CA GLU A 117 23.67 -1.07 6.31
C GLU A 117 23.88 -0.51 4.89
N GLN A 118 24.93 -0.96 4.20
CA GLN A 118 25.21 -0.54 2.83
C GLN A 118 24.09 -0.95 1.85
N ARG A 119 23.53 -2.15 2.02
CA ARG A 119 22.41 -2.63 1.21
C ARG A 119 21.13 -1.85 1.50
N GLN A 120 20.85 -1.55 2.78
CA GLN A 120 19.72 -0.69 3.16
C GLN A 120 19.85 0.71 2.55
N ALA A 121 21.02 1.33 2.68
CA ALA A 121 21.28 2.65 2.13
C ALA A 121 21.10 2.71 0.62
N ARG A 122 21.51 1.67 -0.11
CA ARG A 122 21.29 1.55 -1.56
C ARG A 122 19.80 1.43 -1.92
N LEU A 123 19.03 0.61 -1.19
CA LEU A 123 17.58 0.49 -1.40
C LEU A 123 16.87 1.82 -1.15
N ILE A 124 17.24 2.54 -0.08
CA ILE A 124 16.72 3.88 0.22
C ILE A 124 17.10 4.87 -0.89
N ALA A 125 18.35 4.84 -1.37
CA ALA A 125 18.78 5.72 -2.46
C ALA A 125 18.03 5.45 -3.76
N MET A 126 17.81 4.17 -4.12
CA MET A 126 16.99 3.77 -5.27
C MET A 126 15.55 4.30 -5.14
N MET A 127 14.96 4.11 -3.97
CA MET A 127 13.65 4.63 -3.61
C MET A 127 13.58 6.16 -3.86
N LEU A 128 14.52 6.92 -3.28
CA LEU A 128 14.53 8.38 -3.40
C LEU A 128 14.75 8.84 -4.84
N ALA A 129 15.69 8.21 -5.56
CA ALA A 129 15.93 8.50 -6.96
C ALA A 129 14.67 8.25 -7.81
N ALA A 130 13.99 7.12 -7.61
CA ALA A 130 12.74 6.79 -8.30
C ALA A 130 11.64 7.84 -8.06
N SER A 131 11.52 8.35 -6.84
CA SER A 131 10.56 9.41 -6.50
C SER A 131 10.86 10.73 -7.24
N LEU A 132 12.14 11.11 -7.35
CA LEU A 132 12.55 12.32 -8.06
C LEU A 132 12.34 12.19 -9.56
N VAL A 133 12.68 11.03 -10.14
CA VAL A 133 12.44 10.72 -11.56
C VAL A 133 10.93 10.80 -11.86
N ALA A 134 10.09 10.26 -10.97
CA ALA A 134 8.64 10.34 -11.12
C ALA A 134 8.10 11.77 -11.03
N LEU A 135 8.61 12.57 -10.07
CA LEU A 135 8.28 13.98 -9.92
C LEU A 135 8.65 14.78 -11.18
N ILE A 136 9.89 14.62 -11.69
CA ILE A 136 10.39 15.36 -12.86
C ILE A 136 9.54 15.03 -14.09
N GLY A 137 9.39 13.74 -14.41
CA GLY A 137 8.62 13.33 -15.59
C GLY A 137 7.15 13.74 -15.49
N GLY A 138 6.54 13.61 -14.31
CA GLY A 138 5.15 14.00 -14.08
C GLY A 138 4.91 15.51 -14.14
N THR A 139 5.85 16.31 -13.65
CA THR A 139 5.76 17.79 -13.67
C THR A 139 5.95 18.34 -15.07
N ILE A 140 6.95 17.84 -15.82
CA ILE A 140 7.13 18.20 -17.23
C ILE A 140 5.89 17.82 -18.01
N GLY A 141 5.42 16.56 -17.87
CA GLY A 141 4.23 16.08 -18.56
C GLY A 141 2.98 16.93 -18.29
N LYS A 142 2.74 17.33 -17.02
CA LYS A 142 1.63 18.22 -16.66
C LYS A 142 1.73 19.59 -17.36
N ASN A 143 2.93 20.17 -17.44
CA ASN A 143 3.11 21.54 -17.93
C ASN A 143 3.24 21.63 -19.45
N THR A 144 3.79 20.61 -20.11
CA THR A 144 4.08 20.63 -21.56
C THR A 144 3.13 19.75 -22.37
N GLY A 145 2.33 18.89 -21.73
CA GLY A 145 1.53 17.88 -22.40
C GLY A 145 2.33 16.67 -22.92
N PHE A 146 3.65 16.64 -22.72
CA PHE A 146 4.53 15.54 -23.14
C PHE A 146 5.41 15.07 -21.99
N ASN A 147 5.36 13.77 -21.66
CA ASN A 147 6.22 13.19 -20.65
C ASN A 147 7.50 12.62 -21.32
N PRO A 148 8.68 13.23 -21.11
CA PRO A 148 9.91 12.83 -21.80
C PRO A 148 10.48 11.50 -21.30
N ILE A 149 10.09 11.04 -20.12
CA ILE A 149 10.56 9.76 -19.58
C ILE A 149 9.73 8.61 -20.14
N LEU A 150 8.42 8.84 -20.32
CA LEU A 150 7.52 7.87 -20.95
C LEU A 150 7.50 7.97 -22.48
N MET A 151 8.12 9.02 -23.04
CA MET A 151 8.10 9.36 -24.46
C MET A 151 6.68 9.36 -25.06
N LYS A 152 5.73 9.94 -24.32
CA LYS A 152 4.32 10.00 -24.75
C LYS A 152 3.64 11.29 -24.35
N ASN A 153 2.65 11.67 -25.15
CA ASN A 153 1.73 12.74 -24.80
C ASN A 153 0.88 12.34 -23.59
N VAL A 154 0.72 13.26 -22.66
CA VAL A 154 -0.11 13.12 -21.46
C VAL A 154 -1.06 14.32 -21.41
N ASN A 155 -2.35 14.07 -21.55
CA ASN A 155 -3.36 15.12 -21.44
C ASN A 155 -3.96 15.09 -20.04
N MET A 156 -3.27 15.70 -19.08
CA MET A 156 -3.70 15.73 -17.68
C MET A 156 -3.39 17.06 -17.01
N ASP A 157 -4.42 17.72 -16.49
CA ASP A 157 -4.31 18.95 -15.68
C ASP A 157 -3.63 18.72 -14.31
N ARG A 158 -3.22 17.47 -14.03
CA ARG A 158 -2.78 16.98 -12.74
C ARG A 158 -1.50 16.18 -12.91
N ASN A 159 -0.60 16.30 -11.93
CA ASN A 159 0.60 15.49 -11.91
C ASN A 159 0.25 14.01 -11.68
N ALA A 160 0.57 13.16 -12.65
CA ALA A 160 0.33 11.72 -12.59
C ALA A 160 1.63 10.89 -12.49
N GLY A 161 2.77 11.55 -12.29
CA GLY A 161 4.08 10.91 -12.29
C GLY A 161 4.32 10.14 -13.58
N LEU A 162 4.82 8.91 -13.44
CA LEU A 162 5.08 8.00 -14.55
C LEU A 162 4.03 6.91 -14.74
N MET A 163 3.05 6.84 -13.83
CA MET A 163 2.06 5.76 -13.84
C MET A 163 0.85 6.04 -14.73
N GLY A 164 0.66 7.28 -15.17
CA GLY A 164 -0.46 7.68 -16.04
C GLY A 164 -1.83 7.72 -15.35
N MET A 165 -1.94 7.24 -14.12
CA MET A 165 -3.16 7.27 -13.30
C MET A 165 -2.91 8.13 -12.05
N VAL A 166 -3.50 9.34 -12.03
CA VAL A 166 -3.24 10.36 -11.00
C VAL A 166 -3.48 9.84 -9.58
N LEU A 167 -4.60 9.15 -9.34
CA LEU A 167 -4.94 8.67 -8.00
C LEU A 167 -3.97 7.59 -7.52
N ASN A 168 -3.56 6.68 -8.40
CA ASN A 168 -2.64 5.61 -8.05
C ASN A 168 -1.24 6.16 -7.74
N TYR A 169 -0.76 7.07 -8.58
CA TYR A 169 0.51 7.77 -8.37
C TYR A 169 0.49 8.54 -7.05
N ALA A 170 -0.54 9.35 -6.80
CA ALA A 170 -0.62 10.18 -5.61
C ALA A 170 -0.62 9.34 -4.31
N HIS A 171 -1.39 8.25 -4.26
CA HIS A 171 -1.41 7.38 -3.09
C HIS A 171 -0.09 6.63 -2.90
N ASN A 172 0.51 6.06 -3.97
CA ASN A 172 1.82 5.43 -3.87
C ASN A 172 2.92 6.41 -3.45
N LEU A 173 2.86 7.65 -3.94
CA LEU A 173 3.77 8.70 -3.51
C LEU A 173 3.59 9.04 -2.03
N ALA A 174 2.35 9.20 -1.54
CA ALA A 174 2.07 9.45 -0.13
C ALA A 174 2.56 8.32 0.77
N TYR A 175 2.35 7.08 0.34
CA TYR A 175 2.80 5.86 1.00
C TYR A 175 4.32 5.78 1.09
N PHE A 176 4.99 6.05 -0.03
CA PHE A 176 6.44 6.15 -0.11
C PHE A 176 6.99 7.24 0.82
N MET A 177 6.43 8.44 0.75
CA MET A 177 6.83 9.58 1.58
C MET A 177 6.64 9.31 3.06
N THR A 178 5.59 8.57 3.43
CA THR A 178 5.33 8.18 4.82
C THR A 178 6.47 7.33 5.37
N ILE A 179 6.88 6.28 4.64
CA ILE A 179 7.99 5.42 5.06
C ILE A 179 9.28 6.25 5.15
N PHE A 180 9.56 7.08 4.15
CA PHE A 180 10.76 7.91 4.15
C PHE A 180 10.79 8.91 5.32
N ALA A 181 9.68 9.61 5.57
CA ALA A 181 9.56 10.54 6.69
C ALA A 181 9.69 9.81 8.04
N ALA A 182 9.06 8.64 8.19
CA ALA A 182 9.16 7.85 9.41
C ALA A 182 10.60 7.37 9.69
N ILE A 183 11.33 6.92 8.65
CA ILE A 183 12.76 6.56 8.76
C ILE A 183 13.59 7.80 9.14
N LEU A 184 13.34 8.94 8.50
CA LEU A 184 14.05 10.20 8.78
C LEU A 184 13.82 10.69 10.22
N ILE A 185 12.59 10.60 10.74
CA ILE A 185 12.27 10.92 12.14
C ILE A 185 13.01 9.95 13.08
N GLY A 186 12.98 8.65 12.77
CA GLY A 186 13.58 7.61 13.60
C GLY A 186 15.10 7.66 13.70
N THR A 187 15.76 8.07 12.62
CA THR A 187 17.22 8.14 12.52
C THR A 187 17.75 9.58 12.56
N TRP A 188 16.91 10.55 12.95
CA TRP A 188 17.24 11.98 12.88
C TRP A 188 18.54 12.34 13.61
N ARG A 189 18.85 11.67 14.72
CA ARG A 189 20.06 11.95 15.51
C ARG A 189 21.34 11.45 14.83
N ASP A 190 21.24 10.38 14.05
CA ASP A 190 22.38 9.67 13.46
C ASP A 190 22.78 10.24 12.08
N ILE A 191 21.92 11.06 11.49
CA ILE A 191 22.14 11.65 10.17
C ILE A 191 22.99 12.93 10.26
N SER A 192 24.03 13.02 9.43
CA SER A 192 24.87 14.22 9.28
C SER A 192 24.08 15.45 8.83
N LYS A 193 24.55 16.67 9.18
CA LYS A 193 23.88 17.92 8.78
C LYS A 193 23.66 18.03 7.28
N ARG A 194 24.66 17.64 6.47
CA ARG A 194 24.55 17.62 4.99
C ARG A 194 23.44 16.68 4.51
N ASN A 195 23.38 15.46 5.04
CA ASN A 195 22.38 14.49 4.63
C ASN A 195 20.97 14.90 5.07
N LYS A 196 20.82 15.55 6.24
CA LYS A 196 19.55 16.14 6.67
C LYS A 196 19.01 17.13 5.64
N ILE A 197 19.85 18.04 5.15
CA ILE A 197 19.47 19.02 4.13
C ILE A 197 19.01 18.29 2.86
N ILE A 198 19.77 17.30 2.38
CA ILE A 198 19.40 16.53 1.19
C ILE A 198 18.05 15.83 1.38
N TYR A 199 17.86 15.11 2.49
CA TYR A 199 16.63 14.37 2.76
C TYR A 199 15.41 15.29 2.93
N LEU A 200 15.57 16.42 3.61
CA LEU A 200 14.51 17.43 3.73
C LEU A 200 14.17 18.07 2.38
N SER A 201 15.16 18.36 1.54
CA SER A 201 14.93 18.87 0.19
C SER A 201 14.16 17.87 -0.67
N ILE A 202 14.53 16.58 -0.63
CA ILE A 202 13.81 15.52 -1.35
C ILE A 202 12.38 15.38 -0.82
N LEU A 203 12.18 15.46 0.50
CA LEU A 203 10.86 15.40 1.10
C LEU A 203 10.01 16.60 0.66
N ALA A 204 10.56 17.83 0.66
CA ALA A 204 9.88 19.04 0.22
C ALA A 204 9.47 18.96 -1.27
N LEU A 205 10.36 18.47 -2.13
CA LEU A 205 10.07 18.23 -3.54
C LEU A 205 8.94 17.21 -3.74
N ASN A 206 8.91 16.14 -2.94
CA ASN A 206 7.83 15.16 -2.99
C ASN A 206 6.51 15.70 -2.41
N ILE A 207 6.55 16.58 -1.40
CA ILE A 207 5.35 17.30 -0.92
C ILE A 207 4.79 18.18 -2.04
N PHE A 208 5.64 18.90 -2.77
CA PHE A 208 5.22 19.66 -3.94
C PHE A 208 4.65 18.75 -5.05
N ALA A 209 5.30 17.62 -5.32
CA ALA A 209 4.80 16.61 -6.26
C ALA A 209 3.38 16.16 -5.87
N LEU A 210 3.17 15.80 -4.60
CA LEU A 210 1.89 15.35 -4.07
C LEU A 210 0.82 16.45 -4.14
N TYR A 211 1.18 17.69 -3.80
CA TYR A 211 0.31 18.85 -3.92
C TYR A 211 -0.20 19.05 -5.35
N THR A 212 0.70 18.98 -6.34
CA THR A 212 0.33 19.15 -7.76
C THR A 212 -0.49 18.00 -8.36
N THR A 213 -0.69 16.91 -7.61
CA THR A 213 -1.66 15.87 -7.98
C THR A 213 -3.10 16.29 -7.67
N TYR A 214 -3.33 17.29 -6.81
CA TYR A 214 -4.65 17.68 -6.29
C TYR A 214 -5.45 16.51 -5.67
N THR A 215 -4.77 15.49 -5.14
CA THR A 215 -5.40 14.32 -4.52
C THR A 215 -5.47 14.49 -2.99
N ARG A 216 -6.54 15.13 -2.51
CA ARG A 216 -6.77 15.35 -1.06
C ARG A 216 -6.65 14.08 -0.21
N GLY A 217 -7.16 12.95 -0.71
CA GLY A 217 -7.07 11.66 -0.02
C GLY A 217 -5.64 11.17 0.20
N ALA A 218 -4.74 11.43 -0.74
CA ALA A 218 -3.33 11.05 -0.61
C ALA A 218 -2.57 11.98 0.37
N ILE A 219 -2.93 13.27 0.42
CA ILE A 219 -2.41 14.19 1.46
C ILE A 219 -2.85 13.72 2.85
N LEU A 220 -4.13 13.37 3.03
CA LEU A 220 -4.64 12.81 4.28
C LEU A 220 -3.94 11.51 4.65
N ALA A 221 -3.67 10.63 3.67
CA ALA A 221 -2.91 9.41 3.89
C ALA A 221 -1.49 9.68 4.40
N PHE A 222 -0.77 10.64 3.80
CA PHE A 222 0.57 11.02 4.26
C PHE A 222 0.55 11.59 5.68
N ILE A 223 -0.39 12.49 5.99
CA ILE A 223 -0.55 13.09 7.33
C ILE A 223 -0.85 12.00 8.36
N ALA A 224 -1.81 11.13 8.08
CA ALA A 224 -2.16 10.01 8.96
C ALA A 224 -0.98 9.05 9.15
N GLY A 225 -0.18 8.83 8.12
CA GLY A 225 1.03 8.03 8.18
C GLY A 225 2.08 8.63 9.13
N VAL A 226 2.40 9.91 8.98
CA VAL A 226 3.33 10.62 9.88
C VAL A 226 2.83 10.58 11.32
N LEU A 227 1.52 10.76 11.55
CA LEU A 227 0.90 10.59 12.87
C LEU A 227 1.03 9.15 13.40
N GLY A 228 0.89 8.15 12.52
CA GLY A 228 1.02 6.74 12.82
C GLY A 228 2.35 6.37 13.49
N TYR A 229 3.44 7.06 13.13
CA TYR A 229 4.75 6.89 13.77
C TYR A 229 4.73 7.14 15.28
N PHE A 230 3.89 8.09 15.73
CA PHE A 230 3.79 8.50 17.13
C PHE A 230 2.76 7.72 17.94
N LEU A 231 1.95 6.83 17.34
CA LEU A 231 0.85 6.13 18.03
C LEU A 231 1.27 5.31 19.25
N LYS A 232 2.53 4.88 19.32
CA LYS A 232 3.07 4.17 20.49
C LYS A 232 3.48 5.08 21.64
N ASP A 233 3.41 6.39 21.47
CA ASP A 233 3.76 7.41 22.45
C ASP A 233 2.65 8.47 22.47
N LEU A 234 1.66 8.24 23.34
CA LEU A 234 0.43 9.05 23.40
C LEU A 234 0.74 10.55 23.54
N LYS A 235 1.74 10.93 24.34
CA LYS A 235 2.12 12.34 24.51
C LYS A 235 2.60 12.94 23.19
N LYS A 236 3.54 12.28 22.51
CA LYS A 236 4.03 12.75 21.20
C LYS A 236 2.94 12.75 20.14
N PHE A 237 2.05 11.76 20.17
CA PHE A 237 0.89 11.69 19.27
C PHE A 237 -0.04 12.88 19.44
N LEU A 238 -0.43 13.20 20.68
CA LEU A 238 -1.31 14.35 20.98
C LEU A 238 -0.65 15.68 20.58
N VAL A 239 0.66 15.85 20.81
CA VAL A 239 1.40 17.03 20.37
C VAL A 239 1.41 17.12 18.84
N ALA A 240 1.71 16.02 18.14
CA ALA A 240 1.71 16.00 16.67
C ALA A 240 0.31 16.32 16.09
N MET A 241 -0.74 15.80 16.71
CA MET A 241 -2.13 16.14 16.35
C MET A 241 -2.43 17.63 16.57
N LEU A 242 -2.01 18.20 17.70
CA LEU A 242 -2.21 19.63 17.98
C LEU A 242 -1.48 20.51 16.96
N VAL A 243 -0.23 20.18 16.64
CA VAL A 243 0.55 20.90 15.62
C VAL A 243 -0.17 20.86 14.27
N LEU A 244 -0.65 19.69 13.85
CA LEU A 244 -1.38 19.55 12.59
C LEU A 244 -2.73 20.27 12.61
N LEU A 245 -3.42 20.31 13.75
CA LEU A 245 -4.66 21.06 13.92
C LEU A 245 -4.40 22.56 13.73
N VAL A 246 -3.36 23.12 14.37
CA VAL A 246 -2.99 24.54 14.24
C VAL A 246 -2.63 24.88 12.79
N ILE A 247 -1.83 24.03 12.12
CA ILE A 247 -1.48 24.20 10.70
C ILE A 247 -2.74 24.10 9.81
N GLY A 248 -3.63 23.15 10.10
CA GLY A 248 -4.86 22.94 9.34
C GLY A 248 -5.83 24.11 9.46
N VAL A 249 -6.01 24.65 10.66
CA VAL A 249 -6.88 25.80 10.94
C VAL A 249 -6.34 27.04 10.23
N THR A 250 -5.04 27.34 10.38
CA THR A 250 -4.40 28.48 9.70
C THR A 250 -4.45 28.35 8.17
N GLY A 251 -4.24 27.15 7.62
CA GLY A 251 -4.40 26.86 6.19
C GLY A 251 -5.84 26.99 5.68
N TYR A 252 -6.83 26.58 6.48
CA TYR A 252 -8.25 26.71 6.13
C TYR A 252 -8.65 28.17 5.95
N PHE A 253 -8.31 29.03 6.92
CA PHE A 253 -8.64 30.46 6.87
C PHE A 253 -7.92 31.22 5.75
N THR A 254 -6.82 30.70 5.22
CA THR A 254 -6.02 31.38 4.19
C THR A 254 -6.26 30.88 2.76
N SER A 255 -6.81 29.68 2.55
CA SER A 255 -6.81 29.07 1.19
C SER A 255 -7.97 28.10 0.88
N TYR A 256 -9.04 28.05 1.69
CA TYR A 256 -10.15 27.08 1.52
C TYR A 256 -10.80 27.07 0.13
N LYS A 257 -10.91 28.22 -0.55
CA LYS A 257 -11.61 28.35 -1.84
C LYS A 257 -10.92 27.63 -3.01
N ASN A 258 -9.62 27.31 -2.91
CA ASN A 258 -8.84 26.78 -4.03
C ASN A 258 -8.83 25.23 -4.14
N PHE A 259 -9.50 24.52 -3.22
CA PHE A 259 -9.43 23.05 -3.13
C PHE A 259 -10.75 22.31 -3.36
N GLN A 260 -11.84 23.01 -3.67
CA GLN A 260 -13.10 22.36 -4.03
C GLN A 260 -13.16 22.06 -5.52
N ARG A 261 -13.23 20.77 -5.86
CA ARG A 261 -13.65 20.31 -7.18
C ARG A 261 -15.12 19.94 -7.09
N GLU A 262 -15.94 20.61 -7.89
CA GLU A 262 -17.36 20.28 -8.03
C GLU A 262 -17.55 18.84 -8.49
N GLY A 263 -18.61 18.17 -8.01
CA GLY A 263 -18.99 16.81 -8.43
C GLY A 263 -18.25 15.65 -7.76
N SER A 264 -16.95 15.76 -7.46
CA SER A 264 -16.14 14.61 -6.98
C SER A 264 -16.63 14.00 -5.65
N ASN A 265 -17.19 14.80 -4.75
CA ASN A 265 -17.75 14.30 -3.49
C ASN A 265 -19.10 13.58 -3.71
N ILE A 266 -19.91 14.07 -4.65
CA ILE A 266 -21.21 13.48 -4.99
C ILE A 266 -21.00 12.12 -5.67
N GLU A 267 -20.01 12.02 -6.56
CA GLU A 267 -19.59 10.76 -7.19
C GLU A 267 -19.23 9.70 -6.13
N ARG A 268 -18.35 10.05 -5.18
CA ARG A 268 -17.96 9.13 -4.09
C ARG A 268 -19.14 8.73 -3.22
N LEU A 269 -19.97 9.69 -2.78
CA LEU A 269 -21.13 9.39 -1.95
C LEU A 269 -22.12 8.46 -2.68
N SER A 270 -22.33 8.68 -3.97
CA SER A 270 -23.14 7.79 -4.81
C SER A 270 -22.55 6.37 -4.87
N MET A 271 -21.24 6.24 -5.07
CA MET A 271 -20.56 4.94 -5.05
C MET A 271 -20.61 4.24 -3.69
N TRP A 272 -20.54 4.99 -2.59
CA TRP A 272 -20.66 4.43 -1.24
C TRP A 272 -22.07 3.89 -0.97
N LYS A 273 -23.11 4.63 -1.36
CA LYS A 273 -24.50 4.15 -1.30
C LYS A 273 -24.70 2.88 -2.14
N ALA A 274 -24.12 2.85 -3.34
CA ALA A 274 -24.15 1.67 -4.19
C ALA A 274 -23.45 0.46 -3.54
N ALA A 275 -22.28 0.66 -2.91
CA ALA A 275 -21.56 -0.41 -2.21
C ALA A 275 -22.34 -0.96 -1.00
N VAL A 276 -23.00 -0.08 -0.24
CA VAL A 276 -23.88 -0.49 0.88
C VAL A 276 -25.08 -1.29 0.36
N SER A 277 -25.70 -0.85 -0.73
CA SER A 277 -26.84 -1.57 -1.34
C SER A 277 -26.41 -2.93 -1.90
N ALA A 278 -25.24 -2.98 -2.55
CA ALA A 278 -24.64 -4.22 -3.04
C ALA A 278 -24.46 -5.23 -1.89
N TYR A 279 -23.97 -4.75 -0.74
CA TYR A 279 -23.86 -5.57 0.46
C TYR A 279 -25.22 -6.03 0.99
N GLN A 280 -26.23 -5.16 1.03
CA GLN A 280 -27.58 -5.52 1.46
C GLN A 280 -28.22 -6.59 0.57
N GLU A 281 -27.94 -6.59 -0.74
CA GLU A 281 -28.40 -7.63 -1.66
C GLU A 281 -27.71 -8.98 -1.44
N LYS A 282 -26.43 -8.99 -1.08
CA LYS A 282 -25.62 -10.22 -0.91
C LYS A 282 -24.71 -10.13 0.34
N PRO A 283 -25.26 -10.21 1.56
CA PRO A 283 -24.53 -9.85 2.78
C PRO A 283 -23.46 -10.86 3.21
N VAL A 284 -23.54 -12.13 2.80
CA VAL A 284 -22.61 -13.18 3.27
C VAL A 284 -21.32 -13.17 2.46
N PHE A 285 -21.42 -13.40 1.15
CA PHE A 285 -20.28 -13.54 0.24
C PHE A 285 -20.15 -12.38 -0.75
N GLY A 286 -21.01 -11.36 -0.69
CA GLY A 286 -20.94 -10.21 -1.59
C GLY A 286 -21.20 -10.58 -3.05
N TRP A 287 -20.78 -9.70 -3.94
CA TRP A 287 -20.95 -9.84 -5.39
C TRP A 287 -19.85 -10.62 -6.10
N GLY A 288 -18.81 -11.03 -5.38
CA GLY A 288 -17.58 -11.57 -5.94
C GLY A 288 -16.49 -10.51 -6.04
N TYR A 289 -15.26 -10.90 -5.70
CA TYR A 289 -14.10 -10.01 -5.75
C TYR A 289 -13.90 -9.41 -7.15
N LEU A 290 -13.68 -8.09 -7.21
CA LEU A 290 -13.61 -7.29 -8.44
C LEU A 290 -14.87 -7.32 -9.32
N ASN A 291 -16.00 -7.83 -8.82
CA ASN A 291 -17.25 -7.87 -9.58
C ASN A 291 -18.14 -6.66 -9.30
N PHE A 292 -18.07 -6.07 -8.09
CA PHE A 292 -18.87 -4.92 -7.70
C PHE A 292 -18.78 -3.76 -8.71
N GLU A 293 -17.57 -3.43 -9.19
CA GLU A 293 -17.35 -2.38 -10.18
C GLU A 293 -18.21 -2.55 -11.44
N HIS A 294 -18.42 -3.79 -11.89
CA HIS A 294 -19.19 -4.06 -13.09
C HIS A 294 -20.71 -3.95 -12.88
N HIS A 295 -21.16 -4.03 -11.62
CA HIS A 295 -22.58 -3.97 -11.25
C HIS A 295 -22.95 -2.63 -10.60
N SER A 296 -21.97 -1.77 -10.30
CA SER A 296 -22.20 -0.54 -9.53
C SER A 296 -23.19 0.40 -10.21
N LEU A 297 -23.16 0.49 -11.55
CA LEU A 297 -24.09 1.33 -12.32
C LEU A 297 -25.52 0.79 -12.29
N ASP A 298 -25.70 -0.51 -12.45
CA ASP A 298 -27.01 -1.14 -12.44
C ASP A 298 -27.65 -1.06 -11.05
N ILE A 299 -26.86 -1.23 -9.99
CA ILE A 299 -27.29 -0.99 -8.61
C ILE A 299 -27.70 0.48 -8.44
N LYS A 300 -26.90 1.45 -8.89
CA LYS A 300 -27.26 2.87 -8.79
C LYS A 300 -28.57 3.19 -9.51
N LYS A 301 -28.81 2.63 -10.70
CA LYS A 301 -30.08 2.79 -11.42
C LYS A 301 -31.24 2.20 -10.64
N ARG A 302 -31.09 0.98 -10.11
CA ARG A 302 -32.16 0.27 -9.39
C ARG A 302 -32.59 0.98 -8.11
N TYR A 303 -31.67 1.64 -7.41
CA TYR A 303 -31.94 2.39 -6.16
C TYR A 303 -32.07 3.91 -6.36
N GLY A 304 -32.07 4.40 -7.61
CA GLY A 304 -32.26 5.82 -7.91
C GLY A 304 -31.16 6.74 -7.37
N TYR A 305 -29.89 6.31 -7.40
CA TYR A 305 -28.76 7.12 -6.95
C TYR A 305 -28.23 8.07 -8.03
N ALA A 306 -27.65 9.20 -7.62
CA ALA A 306 -27.10 10.21 -8.52
C ALA A 306 -25.88 9.72 -9.33
N LYS A 307 -25.48 10.49 -10.35
CA LYS A 307 -24.26 10.27 -11.16
C LYS A 307 -24.24 8.91 -11.87
N LEU A 308 -25.31 8.57 -12.58
CA LEU A 308 -25.51 7.27 -13.26
C LEU A 308 -24.50 6.97 -14.38
N GLU A 309 -23.72 7.97 -14.78
CA GLU A 309 -22.59 7.90 -15.71
C GLU A 309 -21.27 7.48 -15.04
N PHE A 310 -21.19 7.59 -13.70
CA PHE A 310 -19.97 7.33 -12.93
C PHE A 310 -20.03 5.95 -12.27
N GLY A 311 -19.41 4.96 -12.90
CA GLY A 311 -19.22 3.60 -12.38
C GLY A 311 -17.78 3.34 -11.93
N GLY A 312 -17.52 2.20 -11.31
CA GLY A 312 -16.17 1.87 -10.84
C GLY A 312 -16.17 1.19 -9.47
N HIS A 313 -15.00 1.21 -8.83
CA HIS A 313 -14.87 0.83 -7.43
C HIS A 313 -15.53 1.85 -6.48
N ALA A 314 -15.78 1.44 -5.24
CA ALA A 314 -16.38 2.25 -4.19
C ALA A 314 -15.55 3.48 -3.79
N HIS A 315 -14.30 3.63 -4.28
CA HIS A 315 -13.34 4.63 -3.79
C HIS A 315 -13.17 4.61 -2.26
N ASN A 316 -13.40 3.45 -1.65
CA ASN A 316 -13.20 3.15 -0.25
C ASN A 316 -12.97 1.64 -0.15
N SER A 317 -11.79 1.23 0.27
CA SER A 317 -11.35 -0.16 0.31
C SER A 317 -12.19 -1.02 1.27
N ILE A 318 -12.70 -0.44 2.37
CA ILE A 318 -13.58 -1.17 3.30
C ILE A 318 -14.92 -1.45 2.64
N LEU A 319 -15.53 -0.43 2.01
CA LEU A 319 -16.79 -0.58 1.31
C LEU A 319 -16.66 -1.49 0.07
N GLU A 320 -15.52 -1.41 -0.64
CA GLU A 320 -15.22 -2.30 -1.76
C GLU A 320 -15.15 -3.76 -1.30
N VAL A 321 -14.37 -4.04 -0.24
CA VAL A 321 -14.26 -5.39 0.32
C VAL A 321 -15.62 -5.86 0.81
N MET A 322 -16.39 -5.02 1.50
CA MET A 322 -17.73 -5.35 2.00
C MET A 322 -18.70 -5.70 0.86
N ALA A 323 -18.78 -4.87 -0.19
CA ALA A 323 -19.66 -5.11 -1.33
C ALA A 323 -19.24 -6.36 -2.14
N ALA A 324 -17.93 -6.56 -2.30
CA ALA A 324 -17.40 -7.62 -3.16
C ALA A 324 -17.28 -8.99 -2.46
N THR A 325 -17.09 -9.02 -1.14
CA THR A 325 -16.81 -10.26 -0.40
C THR A 325 -17.77 -10.51 0.78
N GLY A 326 -18.69 -9.59 1.04
CA GLY A 326 -19.68 -9.70 2.09
C GLY A 326 -19.06 -9.67 3.50
N THR A 327 -19.84 -10.12 4.47
CA THR A 327 -19.47 -10.16 5.89
C THR A 327 -18.25 -11.06 6.11
N VAL A 328 -18.18 -12.20 5.42
CA VAL A 328 -17.09 -13.18 5.60
C VAL A 328 -15.75 -12.56 5.21
N GLY A 329 -15.68 -11.90 4.05
CA GLY A 329 -14.46 -11.26 3.61
C GLY A 329 -14.15 -9.97 4.37
N LEU A 330 -15.16 -9.17 4.75
CA LEU A 330 -14.96 -7.98 5.58
C LEU A 330 -14.36 -8.34 6.95
N ILE A 331 -14.91 -9.33 7.66
CA ILE A 331 -14.36 -9.79 8.95
C ILE A 331 -12.93 -10.31 8.77
N SER A 332 -12.68 -11.16 7.77
CA SER A 332 -11.33 -11.69 7.52
C SER A 332 -10.32 -10.58 7.21
N PHE A 333 -10.73 -9.56 6.45
CA PHE A 333 -9.91 -8.38 6.15
C PHE A 333 -9.60 -7.58 7.41
N LEU A 334 -10.61 -7.27 8.23
CA LEU A 334 -10.42 -6.53 9.49
C LEU A 334 -9.59 -7.32 10.51
N LEU A 335 -9.75 -8.65 10.57
CA LEU A 335 -8.90 -9.51 11.40
C LEU A 335 -7.45 -9.47 10.94
N TRP A 336 -7.17 -9.50 9.64
CA TRP A 336 -5.82 -9.39 9.12
C TRP A 336 -5.18 -8.06 9.51
N VAL A 337 -5.84 -6.94 9.23
CA VAL A 337 -5.34 -5.59 9.56
C VAL A 337 -5.22 -5.38 11.08
N GLY A 338 -6.20 -5.85 11.85
CA GLY A 338 -6.22 -5.74 13.31
C GLY A 338 -5.11 -6.55 13.97
N LEU A 339 -4.92 -7.81 13.58
CA LEU A 339 -3.83 -8.65 14.08
C LEU A 339 -2.46 -8.10 13.68
N TRP A 340 -2.31 -7.60 12.44
CA TRP A 340 -1.09 -6.93 12.01
C TRP A 340 -0.79 -5.70 12.88
N THR A 341 -1.80 -4.89 13.18
CA THR A 341 -1.67 -3.74 14.09
C THR A 341 -1.22 -4.18 15.47
N LEU A 342 -1.87 -5.19 16.07
CA LEU A 342 -1.51 -5.71 17.39
C LEU A 342 -0.08 -6.26 17.44
N GLU A 343 0.36 -6.96 16.38
CA GLU A 343 1.74 -7.44 16.25
C GLU A 343 2.73 -6.27 16.20
N LEU A 344 2.42 -5.22 15.44
CA LEU A 344 3.23 -4.01 15.42
C LEU A 344 3.32 -3.37 16.79
N PHE A 345 2.23 -3.21 17.54
CA PHE A 345 2.24 -2.61 18.89
C PHE A 345 3.06 -3.42 19.91
N ARG A 346 3.11 -4.75 19.78
CA ARG A 346 3.91 -5.61 20.67
C ARG A 346 5.42 -5.52 20.42
N ARG A 347 5.83 -5.01 19.26
CA ARG A 347 7.25 -4.84 18.93
C ARG A 347 7.78 -3.53 19.50
N GLU A 348 9.04 -3.49 19.90
CA GLU A 348 9.65 -2.29 20.53
C GLU A 348 10.75 -1.65 19.66
N ASP A 349 11.00 -2.19 18.48
CA ASP A 349 12.01 -1.69 17.55
C ASP A 349 11.54 -0.47 16.73
N ILE A 350 12.48 0.27 16.17
CA ILE A 350 12.19 1.45 15.34
C ILE A 350 11.35 1.13 14.08
N TRP A 351 11.55 -0.06 13.49
CA TRP A 351 10.85 -0.47 12.28
C TRP A 351 9.37 -0.68 12.53
N SER A 352 8.99 -1.13 13.71
CA SER A 352 7.57 -1.25 14.09
C SER A 352 6.83 0.09 14.08
N ARG A 353 7.52 1.22 14.33
CA ARG A 353 6.96 2.58 14.21
C ARG A 353 6.85 3.01 12.74
N VAL A 354 7.85 2.68 11.92
CA VAL A 354 7.85 2.94 10.47
C VAL A 354 6.75 2.15 9.77
N GLU A 355 6.58 0.89 10.12
CA GLU A 355 5.55 0.00 9.56
C GLU A 355 4.15 0.40 10.04
N LEU A 356 4.00 0.86 11.29
CA LEU A 356 2.74 1.43 11.78
C LEU A 356 2.37 2.72 11.04
N ALA A 357 3.35 3.60 10.78
CA ALA A 357 3.17 4.77 9.93
C ALA A 357 2.67 4.37 8.53
N ALA A 358 3.31 3.39 7.89
CA ALA A 358 2.88 2.87 6.59
C ALA A 358 1.45 2.30 6.64
N LEU A 359 1.12 1.50 7.66
CA LEU A 359 -0.21 0.93 7.84
C LEU A 359 -1.29 2.01 7.99
N CYS A 360 -1.04 3.05 8.79
CA CYS A 360 -1.95 4.18 8.93
C CYS A 360 -2.16 4.91 7.59
N ALA A 361 -1.10 5.14 6.81
CA ALA A 361 -1.23 5.73 5.49
C ALA A 361 -2.05 4.84 4.55
N PHE A 362 -1.81 3.53 4.54
CA PHE A 362 -2.56 2.57 3.72
C PHE A 362 -4.05 2.57 4.07
N PHE A 363 -4.35 2.53 5.37
CA PHE A 363 -5.72 2.47 5.86
C PHE A 363 -6.47 3.76 5.53
N VAL A 364 -5.92 4.93 5.86
CA VAL A 364 -6.56 6.23 5.59
C VAL A 364 -6.63 6.53 4.09
N GLY A 365 -5.58 6.24 3.33
CA GLY A 365 -5.63 6.33 1.87
C GLY A 365 -6.70 5.40 1.28
N GLY A 366 -6.82 4.20 1.84
CA GLY A 366 -7.85 3.22 1.54
C GLY A 366 -9.28 3.71 1.79
N LEU A 367 -9.52 4.67 2.69
CA LEU A 367 -10.85 5.26 2.89
C LEU A 367 -11.25 6.21 1.74
N THR A 368 -10.30 6.61 0.90
CA THR A 368 -10.50 7.59 -0.19
C THR A 368 -10.21 7.04 -1.59
N GLN A 369 -9.68 5.81 -1.65
CA GLN A 369 -9.38 5.08 -2.88
C GLN A 369 -9.43 3.56 -2.63
N SER A 370 -9.75 2.77 -3.67
CA SER A 370 -9.70 1.29 -3.60
C SER A 370 -8.26 0.78 -3.73
N THR A 371 -7.44 0.93 -2.69
CA THR A 371 -6.00 0.61 -2.71
C THR A 371 -5.74 -0.89 -2.59
N ILE A 372 -6.72 -1.66 -2.14
CA ILE A 372 -6.61 -3.13 -1.97
C ILE A 372 -7.08 -3.87 -3.24
N GLY A 373 -8.03 -3.31 -3.98
CA GLY A 373 -8.48 -3.89 -5.26
C GLY A 373 -7.53 -3.59 -6.43
N LEU A 374 -6.74 -2.51 -6.34
CA LEU A 374 -5.83 -2.08 -7.40
C LEU A 374 -4.42 -2.66 -7.21
N GLY A 375 -3.96 -3.42 -8.22
CA GLY A 375 -2.72 -4.18 -8.14
C GLY A 375 -1.48 -3.36 -7.76
N ILE A 376 -1.38 -2.10 -8.19
CA ILE A 376 -0.18 -1.28 -7.96
C ILE A 376 0.01 -0.90 -6.48
N ASN A 377 -1.08 -0.53 -5.80
CA ASN A 377 -1.05 -0.15 -4.39
C ASN A 377 -0.96 -1.42 -3.55
N LEU A 378 -1.67 -2.47 -3.95
CA LEU A 378 -1.63 -3.78 -3.29
C LEU A 378 -0.21 -4.34 -3.22
N PHE A 379 0.60 -4.20 -4.28
CA PHE A 379 2.00 -4.68 -4.26
C PHE A 379 2.81 -3.98 -3.17
N PHE A 380 2.60 -2.67 -2.98
CA PHE A 380 3.27 -1.93 -1.93
C PHE A 380 2.85 -2.40 -0.54
N ILE A 381 1.54 -2.57 -0.34
CA ILE A 381 0.99 -3.05 0.93
C ILE A 381 1.53 -4.44 1.24
N MET A 382 1.60 -5.33 0.25
CA MET A 382 2.05 -6.71 0.43
C MET A 382 3.55 -6.82 0.73
N VAL A 383 4.42 -6.02 0.08
CA VAL A 383 5.86 -6.05 0.40
C VAL A 383 6.12 -5.47 1.79
N VAL A 384 5.44 -4.39 2.19
CA VAL A 384 5.55 -3.81 3.54
C VAL A 384 5.01 -4.79 4.60
N TYR A 385 3.88 -5.44 4.32
CA TYR A 385 3.33 -6.48 5.19
C TYR A 385 4.32 -7.64 5.37
N ALA A 386 4.92 -8.13 4.29
CA ALA A 386 5.88 -9.24 4.34
C ALA A 386 7.14 -8.88 5.13
N ILE A 387 7.67 -7.65 4.98
CA ILE A 387 8.78 -7.12 5.80
C ILE A 387 8.38 -7.06 7.27
N SER A 388 7.20 -6.54 7.58
CA SER A 388 6.69 -6.45 8.95
C SER A 388 6.51 -7.82 9.62
N ALA A 389 5.94 -8.79 8.90
CA ALA A 389 5.80 -10.15 9.39
C ALA A 389 7.16 -10.82 9.62
N ALA A 390 8.12 -10.61 8.71
CA ALA A 390 9.49 -11.08 8.85
C ALA A 390 10.21 -10.47 10.07
N ASN A 391 10.06 -9.17 10.32
CA ASN A 391 10.60 -8.52 11.52
C ASN A 391 9.95 -9.04 12.81
N THR A 392 8.65 -9.31 12.80
CA THR A 392 7.92 -9.92 13.93
C THR A 392 8.49 -11.29 14.29
N LEU A 393 8.78 -12.13 13.28
CA LEU A 393 9.44 -13.41 13.47
C LEU A 393 10.84 -13.26 14.07
N LYS A 394 11.63 -12.31 13.56
CA LYS A 394 13.00 -12.05 14.05
C LYS A 394 13.00 -11.66 15.53
N GLN A 395 12.06 -10.83 15.97
CA GLN A 395 11.96 -10.45 17.38
C GLN A 395 11.51 -11.63 18.26
N SER A 396 10.54 -12.43 17.81
CA SER A 396 10.07 -13.60 18.58
C SER A 396 11.18 -14.64 18.84
N GLU A 397 12.10 -14.82 17.90
CA GLU A 397 13.25 -15.71 18.10
C GLU A 397 14.26 -15.13 19.09
N ALA A 398 14.48 -13.81 19.08
CA ALA A 398 15.38 -13.14 20.00
C ALA A 398 14.87 -13.14 21.45
N SER A 399 13.55 -13.20 21.67
CA SER A 399 12.98 -13.31 23.03
C SER A 399 13.00 -14.73 23.61
N HIS A 400 13.32 -15.75 22.80
CA HIS A 400 13.36 -17.16 23.19
C HIS A 400 14.78 -17.75 23.19
N ALA A 401 15.79 -16.96 22.81
CA ALA A 401 17.21 -17.27 22.90
C ALA A 401 17.81 -16.51 24.08
#